data_AF-A0A7W9PIT8-F1
#
_entry.id   AF-A0A7W9PIT8-F1
#
_cell.length_a   1.000
_cell.length_b   1.000
_cell.length_c   1.000
_cell.angle_alpha   90.00
_cell.angle_beta   90.00
_cell.angle_gamma   90.00
#
_symmetry.space_group_name_H-M   'P 1'
#
loop_
_entity.id
_entity.type
_entity.pdbx_description
1 polymer ?
#
loop_
_entity_poly.entity_id
_entity_poly.type
_entity_poly.pdbx_seq_one_letter_code
_entity_poly.pdbx_strand_id
1 'polypeptide(L)'
;MRPEIEQDSLLPDPAPADPRARLELVMRECVRITREWEPELRTSLRLSLEPAAGDPSLLRRGRAIGWIEQALTPLRETRPDIDIHRLAVVIRSATGIESFVWLGDVAGLERAEAAETLCGTAQALLAHALAETARPPGE
;
A
#
# COMPACT_ATOMS: atom_id res chain seq x y z
N MET A 1 -16.92 -16.49 0.38
CA MET A 1 -17.23 -15.10 -0.03
C MET A 1 -16.53 -14.20 0.96
N ARG A 2 -15.70 -13.24 0.51
CA ARG A 2 -14.80 -12.47 1.39
C ARG A 2 -15.12 -10.97 1.25
N PRO A 3 -15.99 -10.42 2.10
CA PRO A 3 -16.58 -9.09 1.88
C PRO A 3 -15.55 -7.94 1.93
N GLU A 4 -14.40 -8.10 2.59
CA GLU A 4 -13.42 -7.02 2.81
C GLU A 4 -12.56 -6.72 1.59
N ILE A 5 -12.25 -7.73 0.77
CA ILE A 5 -11.44 -7.58 -0.45
C ILE A 5 -12.31 -7.11 -1.64
N GLU A 6 -13.63 -7.14 -1.45
CA GLU A 6 -14.63 -6.66 -2.41
C GLU A 6 -14.96 -5.17 -2.19
N GLN A 7 -14.51 -4.55 -1.09
CA GLN A 7 -14.81 -3.15 -0.77
C GLN A 7 -14.16 -2.17 -1.76
N ASP A 8 -14.96 -1.27 -2.32
CA ASP A 8 -14.49 -0.26 -3.27
C ASP A 8 -13.62 0.81 -2.62
N SER A 9 -13.78 1.08 -1.32
CA SER A 9 -12.99 2.05 -0.57
C SER A 9 -12.73 1.56 0.84
N LEU A 10 -11.55 1.89 1.38
CA LEU A 10 -11.18 1.69 2.79
C LEU A 10 -11.29 2.99 3.62
N LEU A 11 -11.71 4.08 2.98
CA LEU A 11 -11.89 5.36 3.66
C LEU A 11 -13.28 5.46 4.30
N PRO A 12 -13.39 6.13 5.47
CA PRO A 12 -14.69 6.48 6.05
C PRO A 12 -15.43 7.49 5.18
N ASP A 13 -16.74 7.63 5.40
CA ASP A 13 -17.59 8.65 4.79
C ASP A 13 -18.14 9.60 5.89
N PRO A 14 -17.77 10.91 5.89
CA PRO A 14 -16.90 11.58 4.93
C PRO A 14 -15.42 11.24 5.14
N ALA A 15 -14.68 11.14 4.03
CA ALA A 15 -13.25 10.91 4.07
C ALA A 15 -12.49 12.19 4.46
N PRO A 16 -11.34 12.10 5.17
CA PRO A 16 -10.53 13.27 5.49
C PRO A 16 -10.07 14.03 4.24
N ALA A 17 -9.82 15.33 4.38
CA ALA A 17 -9.31 16.17 3.28
C ALA A 17 -7.79 16.00 3.06
N ASP A 18 -7.03 15.78 4.14
CA ASP A 18 -5.57 15.64 4.08
C ASP A 18 -5.15 14.29 3.47
N PRO A 19 -4.38 14.26 2.37
CA PRO A 19 -3.91 13.03 1.76
C PRO A 19 -3.03 12.18 2.69
N ARG A 20 -2.30 12.77 3.65
CA ARG A 20 -1.50 11.99 4.61
C ARG A 20 -2.39 11.21 5.57
N ALA A 21 -3.41 11.86 6.13
CA ALA A 21 -4.41 11.21 6.97
C ALA A 21 -5.19 10.10 6.23
N ARG A 22 -5.57 10.34 4.96
CA ARG A 22 -6.22 9.33 4.12
C ARG A 22 -5.32 8.12 3.88
N LEU A 23 -4.05 8.36 3.52
CA LEU A 23 -3.08 7.30 3.29
C LEU A 23 -2.85 6.48 4.57
N GLU A 24 -2.77 7.13 5.72
CA GLU A 24 -2.63 6.45 7.01
C GLU A 24 -3.77 5.44 7.23
N LEU A 25 -5.03 5.89 7.09
CA LEU A 25 -6.20 5.02 7.26
C LEU A 25 -6.17 3.82 6.31
N VAL A 26 -5.88 4.05 5.02
CA VAL A 26 -5.79 2.98 4.03
C VAL A 26 -4.65 2.02 4.35
N MET A 27 -3.50 2.51 4.78
CA MET A 27 -2.35 1.65 5.11
C MET A 27 -2.61 0.81 6.35
N ARG A 28 -3.27 1.37 7.37
CA ARG A 28 -3.67 0.63 8.57
C ARG A 28 -4.57 -0.55 8.22
N GLU A 29 -5.56 -0.33 7.36
CA GLU A 29 -6.43 -1.40 6.89
C GLU A 29 -5.71 -2.41 5.99
N CYS A 30 -4.86 -1.96 5.06
CA CYS A 30 -4.05 -2.84 4.23
C CYS A 30 -3.17 -3.77 5.07
N VAL A 31 -2.54 -3.24 6.11
CA VAL A 31 -1.67 -4.00 7.00
C VAL A 31 -2.48 -4.90 7.94
N ARG A 32 -3.65 -4.46 8.42
CA ARG A 32 -4.59 -5.31 9.17
C ARG A 32 -5.00 -6.54 8.34
N ILE A 33 -5.40 -6.32 7.09
CA ILE A 33 -5.72 -7.40 6.13
C ILE A 33 -4.49 -8.29 5.92
N THR A 34 -3.30 -7.70 5.74
CA THR A 34 -2.06 -8.48 5.54
C THR A 34 -1.77 -9.40 6.73
N ARG A 35 -1.97 -8.92 7.96
CA ARG A 35 -1.77 -9.71 9.19
C ARG A 35 -2.82 -10.80 9.36
N GLU A 36 -4.08 -10.47 9.10
CA GLU A 36 -5.20 -11.40 9.22
C GLU A 36 -5.07 -12.57 8.24
N TRP A 37 -4.64 -12.29 7.02
CA TRP A 37 -4.58 -13.24 5.91
C TRP A 37 -3.16 -13.66 5.55
N GLU A 38 -2.22 -13.51 6.49
CA GLU A 38 -0.81 -13.75 6.21
C GLU A 38 -0.54 -15.17 5.68
N PRO A 39 -1.06 -16.26 6.26
CA PRO A 39 -0.79 -17.61 5.76
C PRO A 39 -1.22 -17.80 4.29
N GLU A 40 -2.38 -17.27 3.92
CA GLU A 40 -2.93 -17.32 2.56
C GLU A 40 -2.13 -16.43 1.61
N LEU A 41 -1.76 -15.22 2.04
CA LEU A 41 -0.95 -14.30 1.26
C LEU A 41 0.45 -14.85 1.01
N ARG A 42 1.06 -15.53 1.99
CA ARG A 42 2.33 -16.25 1.84
C ARG A 42 2.21 -17.41 0.88
N THR A 43 1.14 -18.20 0.98
CA THR A 43 0.88 -19.31 0.05
C THR A 43 0.73 -18.78 -1.37
N SER A 44 -0.05 -17.72 -1.54
CA SER A 44 -0.25 -17.03 -2.81
C SER A 44 1.06 -16.46 -3.38
N LEU A 45 1.90 -15.83 -2.55
CA LEU A 45 3.24 -15.37 -2.92
C LEU A 45 4.10 -16.54 -3.39
N ARG A 46 4.18 -17.63 -2.63
CA ARG A 46 4.97 -18.82 -3.00
C ARG A 46 4.54 -19.36 -4.37
N LEU A 47 3.24 -19.54 -4.59
CA LEU A 47 2.71 -20.01 -5.88
C LEU A 47 3.03 -19.05 -7.03
N SER A 48 3.02 -17.73 -6.79
CA SER A 48 3.35 -16.74 -7.82
C SER A 48 4.81 -16.74 -8.27
N LEU A 49 5.69 -17.40 -7.52
CA LEU A 49 7.11 -17.55 -7.86
C LEU A 49 7.38 -18.80 -8.70
N GLU A 50 6.38 -19.68 -8.90
CA GLU A 50 6.56 -20.90 -9.68
C GLU A 50 6.63 -20.58 -11.19
N PRO A 51 7.55 -21.21 -11.96
CA PRO A 51 7.76 -20.90 -13.38
C PRO A 51 6.53 -21.11 -14.29
N ALA A 52 5.56 -21.93 -13.85
CA ALA A 52 4.31 -22.22 -14.55
C ALA A 52 3.09 -21.61 -13.84
N ALA A 53 3.31 -20.63 -12.95
CA ALA A 53 2.22 -19.91 -12.32
C ALA A 53 1.34 -19.29 -13.41
N GLY A 54 0.08 -19.72 -13.47
CA GLY A 54 -0.95 -19.09 -14.30
C GLY A 54 -1.29 -17.69 -13.77
N ASP A 55 -2.50 -17.23 -14.10
CA ASP A 55 -2.97 -15.91 -13.68
C ASP A 55 -2.83 -15.71 -12.15
N PRO A 56 -2.39 -14.52 -11.67
CA PRO A 56 -2.26 -14.24 -10.26
C PRO A 56 -3.55 -14.55 -9.51
N SER A 57 -3.45 -15.15 -8.32
CA SER A 57 -4.63 -15.45 -7.50
C SER A 57 -5.46 -14.18 -7.25
N LEU A 58 -6.75 -14.33 -6.97
CA LEU A 58 -7.63 -13.20 -6.61
C LEU A 58 -7.06 -12.34 -5.47
N LEU A 59 -6.26 -12.93 -4.58
CA LEU A 59 -5.59 -12.23 -3.48
C LEU A 59 -4.41 -11.35 -3.95
N ARG A 60 -3.84 -11.59 -5.14
CA ARG A 60 -2.79 -10.77 -5.76
C ARG A 60 -3.29 -9.79 -6.81
N ARG A 61 -4.56 -9.86 -7.25
CA ARG A 61 -5.13 -9.02 -8.32
C ARG A 61 -5.42 -7.55 -7.96
N GLY A 62 -4.79 -7.00 -6.92
CA GLY A 62 -4.42 -5.57 -6.95
C GLY A 62 -5.43 -4.54 -6.41
N ARG A 63 -6.35 -4.89 -5.52
CA ARG A 63 -7.24 -3.87 -4.88
C ARG A 63 -6.49 -2.82 -4.07
N ALA A 64 -5.36 -3.20 -3.47
CA ALA A 64 -4.55 -2.29 -2.67
C ALA A 64 -4.04 -1.07 -3.45
N ILE A 65 -3.73 -1.21 -4.75
CA ILE A 65 -3.31 -0.06 -5.57
C ILE A 65 -4.48 0.92 -5.70
N GLY A 66 -5.68 0.42 -6.05
CA GLY A 66 -6.87 1.27 -6.15
C GLY A 66 -7.24 1.98 -4.85
N TRP A 67 -7.13 1.30 -3.71
CA TRP A 67 -7.35 1.93 -2.39
C TRP A 67 -6.33 3.04 -2.10
N ILE A 68 -5.05 2.83 -2.45
CA ILE A 68 -4.02 3.86 -2.29
C ILE A 68 -4.28 5.03 -3.24
N GLU A 69 -4.66 4.80 -4.50
CA GLU A 69 -5.05 5.87 -5.43
C GLU A 69 -6.21 6.71 -4.89
N GLN A 70 -7.22 6.07 -4.30
CA GLN A 70 -8.35 6.76 -3.68
C GLN A 70 -7.92 7.62 -2.49
N ALA A 71 -7.00 7.14 -1.65
CA ALA A 71 -6.41 7.93 -0.59
C ALA A 71 -5.71 9.19 -1.13
N LEU A 72 -5.04 9.07 -2.27
CA LEU A 72 -4.26 10.14 -2.89
C LEU A 72 -5.07 11.08 -3.80
N THR A 73 -6.37 10.84 -4.00
CA THR A 73 -7.23 11.65 -4.88
C THR A 73 -7.13 13.18 -4.65
N PRO A 74 -7.03 13.71 -3.41
CA PRO A 74 -6.87 15.16 -3.19
C PRO A 74 -5.63 15.78 -3.85
N LEU A 75 -4.62 14.98 -4.17
CA LEU A 75 -3.44 15.45 -4.89
C LEU A 75 -3.73 15.85 -6.34
N ARG A 76 -4.82 15.35 -6.96
CA ARG A 76 -5.20 15.76 -8.32
C ARG A 76 -5.45 17.26 -8.42
N GLU A 77 -5.97 17.85 -7.36
CA GLU A 77 -6.30 19.28 -7.29
C GLU A 77 -5.12 20.10 -6.78
N THR A 78 -4.41 19.60 -5.76
CA THR A 78 -3.37 20.36 -5.07
C THR A 78 -1.97 20.21 -5.67
N ARG A 79 -1.72 19.09 -6.36
CA ARG A 79 -0.41 18.66 -6.91
C ARG A 79 -0.58 17.87 -8.22
N PRO A 80 -1.15 18.47 -9.28
CA PRO A 80 -1.46 17.78 -10.54
C PRO A 80 -0.22 17.24 -11.29
N ASP A 81 0.96 17.69 -10.90
CA ASP A 81 2.27 17.21 -11.34
C ASP A 81 2.60 15.79 -10.86
N ILE A 82 1.99 15.32 -9.78
CA ILE A 82 2.23 13.99 -9.21
C ILE A 82 1.40 12.94 -9.96
N ASP A 83 2.08 11.97 -10.57
CA ASP A 83 1.45 10.76 -11.10
C ASP A 83 0.99 9.86 -9.94
N ILE A 84 -0.31 9.93 -9.62
CA ILE A 84 -0.93 9.18 -8.52
C ILE A 84 -0.83 7.67 -8.72
N HIS A 85 -1.02 7.17 -9.94
CA HIS A 85 -0.96 5.73 -10.20
C HIS A 85 0.46 5.22 -9.93
N ARG A 86 1.47 5.91 -10.48
CA ARG A 86 2.87 5.58 -10.25
C ARG A 86 3.22 5.63 -8.77
N LEU A 87 2.78 6.66 -8.04
CA LEU A 87 3.03 6.76 -6.60
C LEU A 87 2.36 5.62 -5.83
N ALA A 88 1.12 5.26 -6.17
CA ALA A 88 0.41 4.14 -5.56
C ALA A 88 1.13 2.80 -5.79
N VAL A 89 1.65 2.57 -7.01
CA VAL A 89 2.46 1.38 -7.34
C VAL A 89 3.75 1.35 -6.51
N VAL A 90 4.45 2.48 -6.38
CA VAL A 90 5.68 2.59 -5.57
C VAL A 90 5.41 2.33 -4.09
N ILE A 91 4.34 2.91 -3.53
CA ILE A 91 3.94 2.63 -2.15
C ILE A 91 3.60 1.15 -1.99
N ARG A 92 2.82 0.58 -2.92
CA ARG A 92 2.38 -0.81 -2.82
C ARG A 92 3.53 -1.80 -2.92
N SER A 93 4.51 -1.56 -3.78
CA SER A 93 5.67 -2.45 -3.93
C SER A 93 6.55 -2.47 -2.68
N ALA A 94 6.66 -1.34 -1.98
CA ALA A 94 7.43 -1.23 -0.72
C ALA A 94 6.65 -1.73 0.51
N THR A 95 5.32 -1.82 0.43
CA THR A 95 4.44 -2.18 1.57
C THR A 95 3.68 -3.48 1.35
N GLY A 96 4.25 -4.34 0.50
CA GLY A 96 3.79 -5.68 0.14
C GLY A 96 3.73 -6.68 1.28
N ILE A 97 3.09 -7.83 0.99
CA ILE A 97 3.28 -9.03 1.83
C ILE A 97 4.76 -9.45 1.81
N GLU A 98 5.44 -9.21 0.69
CA GLU A 98 6.88 -9.42 0.50
C GLU A 98 7.69 -8.68 1.57
N SER A 99 7.45 -7.36 1.73
CA SER A 99 8.11 -6.55 2.76
C SER A 99 7.73 -6.97 4.17
N PHE A 100 6.45 -7.27 4.41
CA PHE A 100 5.98 -7.72 5.72
C PHE A 100 6.66 -9.01 6.18
N VAL A 101 6.75 -9.98 5.27
CA VAL A 101 7.44 -11.27 5.50
C VAL A 101 8.92 -11.05 5.75
N TRP A 102 9.58 -10.21 4.96
CA TRP A 102 11.00 -9.92 5.16
C TRP A 102 11.28 -9.28 6.53
N LEU A 103 10.47 -8.29 6.93
CA LEU A 103 10.63 -7.60 8.21
C LEU A 103 10.48 -8.57 9.40
N GLY A 104 9.52 -9.48 9.34
CA GLY A 104 9.34 -10.48 10.41
C GLY A 104 10.39 -11.58 10.38
N ASP A 105 10.55 -12.23 9.22
CA ASP A 105 11.30 -13.49 9.12
C ASP A 105 12.81 -13.29 8.97
N VAL A 106 13.25 -12.14 8.43
CA VAL A 106 14.67 -11.84 8.18
C VAL A 106 15.18 -10.77 9.15
N ALA A 107 14.45 -9.66 9.29
CA ALA A 107 14.86 -8.59 10.22
C ALA A 107 14.47 -8.86 11.67
N GLY A 108 13.66 -9.88 11.95
CA GLY A 108 13.31 -10.31 13.30
C GLY A 108 12.33 -9.39 14.03
N LEU A 109 11.60 -8.54 13.30
CA LEU A 109 10.63 -7.62 13.90
C LEU A 109 9.36 -8.35 14.34
N GLU A 110 8.79 -7.88 15.45
CA GLU A 110 7.45 -8.30 15.84
C GLU A 110 6.41 -7.87 14.80
N ARG A 111 5.33 -8.64 14.64
CA ARG A 111 4.33 -8.38 13.57
C ARG A 111 3.63 -7.03 13.71
N ALA A 112 3.49 -6.52 14.94
CA ALA A 112 2.99 -5.18 15.19
C ALA A 112 4.02 -4.10 14.79
N GLU A 113 5.31 -4.33 15.03
CA GLU A 113 6.38 -3.39 14.65
C GLU A 113 6.61 -3.36 13.13
N ALA A 114 6.56 -4.52 12.48
CA ALA A 114 6.55 -4.60 11.02
C ALA A 114 5.37 -3.81 10.42
N ALA A 115 4.19 -3.89 11.06
CA ALA A 115 3.02 -3.13 10.63
C ALA A 115 3.21 -1.61 10.72
N GLU A 116 3.76 -1.12 11.84
CA GLU A 116 4.12 0.29 11.98
C GLU A 116 5.15 0.73 10.94
N THR A 117 6.16 -0.11 10.69
CA THR A 117 7.22 0.14 9.71
C THR A 117 6.65 0.32 8.31
N LEU A 118 5.69 -0.51 7.90
CA LEU A 118 5.05 -0.39 6.58
C LEU A 118 4.19 0.88 6.46
N CYS A 119 3.47 1.27 7.51
CA CYS A 119 2.71 2.53 7.52
C CYS A 119 3.66 3.73 7.40
N GLY A 120 4.73 3.75 8.20
CA GLY A 120 5.77 4.79 8.15
C GLY A 120 6.46 4.86 6.78
N THR A 121 6.73 3.71 6.15
CA THR A 121 7.33 3.64 4.81
C THR A 121 6.43 4.29 3.77
N ALA A 122 5.12 4.03 3.80
CA ALA A 122 4.16 4.68 2.90
C ALA A 122 4.14 6.21 3.10
N GLN A 123 4.13 6.68 4.35
CA GLN A 123 4.16 8.11 4.66
C GLN A 123 5.45 8.78 4.21
N ALA A 124 6.59 8.11 4.34
CA ALA A 124 7.88 8.60 3.88
C ALA A 124 7.91 8.74 2.35
N LEU A 125 7.38 7.76 1.62
CA LEU A 125 7.28 7.81 0.15
C LEU A 125 6.37 8.94 -0.33
N LEU A 126 5.22 9.14 0.32
CA LEU A 126 4.34 10.29 0.05
C LEU A 126 5.05 11.62 0.37
N ALA A 127 5.74 11.71 1.51
CA ALA A 127 6.49 12.90 1.88
C ALA A 127 7.58 13.25 0.85
N HIS A 128 8.31 12.24 0.38
CA HIS A 128 9.33 12.41 -0.66
C HIS A 128 8.72 12.92 -1.97
N ALA A 129 7.63 12.31 -2.44
CA ALA A 129 6.94 12.76 -3.65
C ALA A 129 6.45 14.22 -3.54
N LEU A 130 5.92 14.60 -2.37
CA LEU A 130 5.49 15.98 -2.12
C LEU A 130 6.65 16.98 -2.07
N ALA A 131 7.84 16.55 -1.63
CA ALA A 131 9.03 17.39 -1.57
C ALA A 131 9.73 17.51 -2.93
N GLU A 132 9.80 16.45 -3.72
CA GLU A 132 10.53 16.44 -4.99
C GLU A 132 9.93 17.44 -5.99
N THR A 133 8.60 17.54 -6.10
CA THR A 133 8.01 18.58 -6.96
C THR A 133 7.98 19.98 -6.35
N ALA A 134 8.33 20.13 -5.07
CA ALA A 134 8.60 21.45 -4.51
C ALA A 134 10.01 21.96 -4.89
N ARG A 135 10.91 21.07 -5.33
CA ARG A 135 12.24 21.45 -5.82
C ARG A 135 12.10 21.98 -7.25
N PRO A 136 12.57 23.21 -7.55
CA PRO A 136 12.60 23.70 -8.92
C PRO A 136 13.54 22.83 -9.77
N PRO A 137 13.25 22.61 -11.06
CA PRO A 137 14.14 21.85 -11.92
C PRO A 137 15.49 22.58 -12.08
N GLY A 138 16.53 22.07 -11.42
CA GLY A 138 17.93 22.49 -11.65
C GLY A 138 18.64 23.21 -10.50
N GLU A 139 18.70 22.61 -9.30
CA GLU A 139 19.78 22.87 -8.32
C GLU A 139 20.71 21.66 -8.22
#